data_AF-A0AAF0ML01-F1
#
_entry.id   AF-A0AAF0ML01-F1
#
_cell.length_a   1.000
_cell.length_b   1.000
_cell.length_c   1.000
_cell.angle_alpha   90.00
_cell.angle_beta   90.00
_cell.angle_gamma   90.00
#
_symmetry.space_group_name_H-M   'P 1'
#
loop_
_entity.id
_entity.type
_entity.pdbx_description
1 polymer ?
#
loop_
_entity_poly.entity_id
_entity_poly.type
_entity_poly.pdbx_seq_one_letter_code
_entity_poly.pdbx_strand_id
1 'polypeptide(L)' 'MADLSDDEQETLVGEMTMSMDSGYDEAQFEANYAKLDPYYQRQVDDATREFQDNAIGWNDDD' A
#
# COMPACT_ATOMS: atom_id res chain seq x y z
N MET A 1 -4.97 8.57 15.87
CA MET A 1 -5.93 9.49 15.22
C MET A 1 -5.37 9.68 13.84
N ALA A 2 -6.02 9.16 12.80
CA ALA A 2 -5.65 9.57 11.45
C ALA A 2 -5.84 11.08 11.30
N ASP A 3 -4.93 11.67 10.54
CA ASP A 3 -4.92 13.09 10.24
C ASP A 3 -5.85 13.43 9.06
N LEU A 4 -6.44 12.40 8.42
CA LEU A 4 -7.15 12.46 7.13
C LEU A 4 -8.59 11.95 7.24
N SER A 5 -9.48 12.49 6.42
CA SER A 5 -10.86 11.99 6.28
C SER A 5 -10.90 10.62 5.58
N ASP A 6 -11.97 9.84 5.78
CA ASP A 6 -12.11 8.50 5.19
C ASP A 6 -11.91 8.47 3.65
N ASP A 7 -12.47 9.44 2.91
CA ASP A 7 -12.28 9.56 1.44
C ASP A 7 -10.81 9.87 1.06
N GLU A 8 -10.13 10.69 1.87
CA GLU A 8 -8.72 11.04 1.65
C GLU A 8 -7.81 9.85 1.96
N GLN A 9 -8.16 9.07 2.98
CA GLN A 9 -7.47 7.82 3.32
C GLN A 9 -7.65 6.78 2.22
N GLU A 10 -8.86 6.60 1.68
CA GLU A 10 -9.12 5.68 0.56
C GLU A 10 -8.31 6.07 -0.68
N THR A 11 -8.28 7.37 -1.02
CA THR A 11 -7.46 7.89 -2.11
C THR A 11 -5.98 7.59 -1.87
N LEU A 12 -5.48 7.83 -0.66
CA LEU A 12 -4.09 7.61 -0.29
C LEU A 12 -3.70 6.12 -0.36
N VAL A 13 -4.58 5.21 0.07
CA VAL A 13 -4.38 3.75 -0.07
C VAL A 13 -4.23 3.38 -1.55
N GLY A 14 -5.06 3.95 -2.42
CA GLY A 14 -4.98 3.74 -3.87
C GLY A 14 -3.64 4.22 -4.45
N GLU A 15 -3.21 5.44 -4.10
CA GLU A 15 -1.92 5.99 -4.55
C GLU A 15 -0.73 5.16 -4.05
N MET A 16 -0.77 4.73 -2.78
CA MET A 16 0.28 3.88 -2.19
C MET A 16 0.37 2.54 -2.90
N THR A 17 -0.76 1.90 -3.20
CA THR A 17 -0.81 0.61 -3.90
C THR A 17 -0.32 0.74 -5.35
N MET A 18 -0.73 1.77 -6.08
CA MET A 18 -0.24 2.03 -7.44
C MET A 18 1.26 2.33 -7.48
N SER A 19 1.79 3.00 -6.45
CA SER A 19 3.21 3.32 -6.36
C SER A 19 4.09 2.09 -6.11
N MET A 20 3.55 1.01 -5.52
CA MET A 20 4.29 -0.25 -5.34
C MET A 20 4.70 -0.86 -6.69
N ASP A 21 3.85 -0.74 -7.71
CA ASP A 21 4.09 -1.28 -9.05
C ASP A 21 5.19 -0.52 -9.80
N SER A 22 5.24 0.80 -9.64
CA SER A 22 6.15 1.68 -10.38
C SER A 22 7.53 1.89 -9.73
N GLY A 23 7.78 1.26 -8.58
CA GLY A 23 8.97 1.47 -7.77
C GLY A 23 8.74 2.59 -6.76
N TYR A 24 8.56 2.19 -5.50
CA TYR A 24 8.16 3.09 -4.43
C TYR A 24 9.39 3.56 -3.61
N ASP A 25 9.36 4.82 -3.16
CA ASP A 25 10.37 5.43 -2.30
C ASP A 25 10.07 5.21 -0.80
N GLU A 26 10.90 4.40 -0.12
CA GLU A 26 10.61 3.80 1.21
C GLU A 26 10.09 4.79 2.26
N ALA A 27 10.75 5.94 2.33
CA ALA A 27 10.42 6.98 3.29
C ALA A 27 9.04 7.62 3.03
N GLN A 28 8.61 7.73 1.78
CA GLN A 28 7.34 8.36 1.42
C GLN A 28 6.15 7.47 1.80
N PHE A 29 6.28 6.17 1.65
CA PHE A 29 5.22 5.24 2.05
C PHE A 29 5.11 5.09 3.54
N GLU A 30 6.21 4.99 4.29
CA GLU A 30 6.11 4.98 5.76
C GLU A 30 5.42 6.25 6.27
N ALA A 31 5.75 7.40 5.68
CA ALA A 31 5.11 8.67 6.03
C ALA A 31 3.61 8.70 5.66
N ASN A 32 3.22 8.08 4.54
CA ASN A 32 1.81 8.02 4.12
C ASN A 32 1.03 6.95 4.91
N TYR A 33 1.63 5.80 5.17
CA TYR A 33 1.08 4.71 5.99
C TYR A 33 0.81 5.18 7.43
N ALA A 34 1.69 6.00 7.99
CA ALA A 34 1.51 6.58 9.32
C ALA A 34 0.32 7.54 9.43
N LYS A 35 -0.18 8.09 8.30
CA LYS A 35 -1.35 8.98 8.27
C LYS A 35 -2.68 8.22 8.25
N LEU A 36 -2.64 6.93 7.89
CA LEU A 36 -3.81 6.08 7.78
C LEU A 36 -4.27 5.56 9.15
N ASP A 37 -5.57 5.38 9.30
CA ASP A 37 -6.14 4.65 10.42
C ASP A 37 -5.87 3.14 10.29
N PRO A 38 -5.96 2.37 11.39
CA PRO A 38 -5.71 0.93 11.40
C PRO A 38 -6.53 0.13 10.38
N TYR A 39 -7.71 0.64 10.02
CA TYR A 39 -8.56 0.03 9.00
C TYR A 39 -7.95 0.15 7.59
N TYR A 40 -7.46 1.33 7.21
CA TYR A 40 -6.86 1.59 5.91
C TYR A 40 -5.43 1.04 5.81
N GLN A 41 -4.68 1.06 6.91
CA GLN A 41 -3.39 0.38 7.01
C GLN A 41 -3.50 -1.10 6.63
N ARG A 42 -4.52 -1.80 7.14
CA ARG A 42 -4.81 -3.18 6.76
C ARG A 42 -5.07 -3.38 5.27
N GLN A 43 -5.75 -2.43 4.62
CA GLN A 43 -5.99 -2.52 3.18
C GLN A 43 -4.69 -2.40 2.38
N VAL A 44 -3.79 -1.51 2.81
CA VAL A 44 -2.45 -1.41 2.21
C VAL A 44 -1.65 -2.68 2.44
N ASP A 45 -1.67 -3.27 3.65
CA ASP A 45 -1.00 -4.54 3.93
C ASP A 45 -1.53 -5.69 3.07
N ASP A 46 -2.84 -5.82 2.93
CA ASP A 46 -3.47 -6.83 2.07
C ASP A 46 -3.09 -6.62 0.60
N ALA A 47 -3.10 -5.38 0.11
CA ALA A 47 -2.68 -5.05 -1.26
C ALA A 47 -1.18 -5.33 -1.48
N THR A 48 -0.33 -4.99 -0.50
CA THR A 48 1.11 -5.28 -0.53
C THR A 48 1.35 -6.78 -0.59
N ARG A 49 0.62 -7.55 0.21
CA ARG A 49 0.72 -9.00 0.26
C ARG A 49 0.27 -9.63 -1.05
N GLU A 50 -0.84 -9.16 -1.63
CA GLU A 50 -1.29 -9.59 -2.95
C GLU A 50 -0.24 -9.27 -4.02
N PHE A 51 0.37 -8.09 -3.98
CA PHE A 51 1.48 -7.73 -4.86
C PHE A 51 2.69 -8.65 -4.70
N GLN A 52 3.05 -9.00 -3.46
CA GLN A 52 4.15 -9.94 -3.18
C GLN A 52 3.83 -11.35 -3.66
N ASP A 53 2.63 -11.87 -3.38
CA ASP A 53 2.17 -13.17 -3.89
C ASP A 53 2.17 -13.20 -5.42
N ASN A 54 1.73 -12.12 -6.07
CA ASN A 54 1.67 -12.01 -7.53
C ASN A 54 3.07 -11.81 -8.16
N ALA A 55 3.97 -11.08 -7.48
CA ALA A 55 5.37 -10.90 -7.90
C ALA A 55 6.19 -12.18 -7.74
N ILE A 56 5.92 -12.98 -6.70
CA ILE A 56 6.56 -14.30 -6.50
C ILE A 56 6.01 -15.33 -7.50
N GLY A 57 4.73 -15.21 -7.90
CA GLY A 57 4.09 -16.08 -8.90
C GLY A 57 4.71 -16.01 -10.32
N TRP A 58 5.59 -15.05 -10.60
CA TRP A 58 6.38 -14.99 -11.85
C TRP A 58 7.76 -15.66 -11.75
N ASN A 59 8.14 -16.19 -10.58
CA ASN A 59 9.48 -16.75 -10.34
C ASN A 59 9.48 -18.29 -10.17
N ASP A 60 8.39 -18.96 -10.55
CA ASP A 60 8.21 -20.42 -10.48
C ASP A 60 7.81 -21.06 -11.84
N ASP A 61 8.27 -20.49 -12.97
CA ASP A 61 8.25 -21.18 -14.27
C ASP A 61 9.69 -21.29 -14.84
N ASP A 62 10.26 -22.47 -14.59
CA ASP A 62 11.21 -23.28 -15.36
C ASP A 62 11.74 -22.75 -16.72
#